data_AF-A0A0P6Y1J0-F1
#
_entry.id   AF-A0A0P6Y1J0-F1
#
_cell.length_a   1.000
_cell.length_b   1.000
_cell.length_c   1.000
_cell.angle_alpha   90.00
_cell.angle_beta   90.00
_cell.angle_gamma   90.00
#
_symmetry.space_group_name_H-M   'P 1'
#
loop_
_entity.id
_entity.type
_entity.pdbx_description
1 polymer ?
#
loop_
_entity_poly.entity_id
_entity_poly.type
_entity_poly.pdbx_seq_one_letter_code
_entity_poly.pdbx_strand_id
1 'polypeptide(L)'
;MLDQPLNDIFTGWAAMTEHNSDRVADRFGMPRAELDELVHSSVAQLAQSHYYHYLARPKPQFDDELDENTAAPSKPRHVVLFRTPDDALSFAQRIRIGETPRVRSISRENMIWQMLNDEAIVRVIFFEQPLEELPTGLNLQTLADLPGAIAIERNDVLTSRQI
;
A
#
# COMPACT_ATOMS: atom_id res chain seq x y z
N MET A 1 -2.60 -30.78 16.07
CA MET A 1 -3.40 -29.61 15.63
C MET A 1 -2.40 -28.51 15.34
N LEU A 2 -2.26 -28.17 14.06
CA LEU A 2 -1.14 -27.41 13.50
C LEU A 2 -1.16 -25.94 13.94
N ASP A 3 0.04 -25.45 14.26
CA ASP A 3 0.46 -24.07 14.41
C ASP A 3 -0.20 -23.14 13.37
N GLN A 4 -1.11 -22.27 13.82
CA GLN A 4 -1.36 -21.02 13.12
C GLN A 4 -0.25 -20.05 13.51
N PRO A 5 0.58 -19.55 12.57
CA PRO A 5 1.54 -18.53 12.91
C PRO A 5 0.77 -17.25 13.27
N LEU A 6 0.92 -16.80 14.52
CA LEU A 6 0.46 -15.52 15.07
C LEU A 6 1.02 -14.27 14.32
N ASN A 7 1.60 -14.44 13.13
CA ASN A 7 2.22 -13.40 12.33
C ASN A 7 1.23 -12.55 11.52
N ASP A 8 0.00 -13.01 11.31
CA ASP A 8 -0.96 -12.31 10.44
C ASP A 8 -1.89 -11.33 11.16
N ILE A 9 -1.94 -11.37 12.49
CA ILE A 9 -2.88 -10.54 13.28
C ILE A 9 -2.34 -9.10 13.48
N PHE A 10 -1.02 -8.89 13.36
CA PHE A 10 -0.37 -7.64 13.78
C PHE A 10 0.13 -6.73 12.65
N THR A 11 -0.20 -7.01 11.38
CA THR A 11 0.42 -6.29 10.23
C THR A 11 -0.57 -5.63 9.28
N GLY A 12 -1.87 -5.94 9.33
CA GLY A 12 -2.91 -5.33 8.49
C GLY A 12 -2.84 -5.64 6.99
N TRP A 13 -1.65 -5.96 6.44
CA TRP A 13 -1.42 -6.24 5.01
C TRP A 13 -0.82 -7.64 4.83
N ALA A 14 -1.58 -8.68 5.22
CA ALA A 14 -1.29 -10.06 4.84
C ALA A 14 -1.37 -10.23 3.30
N ALA A 15 -0.85 -11.35 2.78
CA ALA A 15 -1.09 -11.71 1.39
C ALA A 15 -2.61 -11.80 1.14
N MET A 16 -3.08 -11.25 0.02
CA MET A 16 -4.48 -11.34 -0.36
C MET A 16 -4.82 -12.80 -0.58
N THR A 17 -5.79 -13.30 0.18
CA THR A 17 -6.31 -14.65 0.00
C THR A 17 -7.38 -14.65 -1.07
N GLU A 18 -7.64 -15.80 -1.69
CA GLU A 18 -8.71 -15.93 -2.69
C GLU A 18 -10.07 -15.44 -2.16
N HIS A 19 -10.37 -15.78 -0.91
CA HIS A 19 -11.59 -15.32 -0.23
C HIS A 19 -11.68 -13.80 -0.12
N ASN A 20 -10.56 -13.11 0.13
CA ASN A 20 -10.56 -11.66 0.21
C ASN A 20 -10.67 -11.02 -1.19
N SER A 21 -10.03 -11.57 -2.22
CA SER A 21 -10.19 -11.08 -3.59
C SER A 21 -11.62 -11.21 -4.11
N ASP A 22 -12.30 -12.32 -3.82
CA ASP A 22 -13.70 -12.52 -4.22
C ASP A 22 -14.61 -11.46 -3.57
N ARG A 23 -14.43 -11.19 -2.27
CA ARG A 23 -15.19 -10.14 -1.56
C ARG A 23 -14.95 -8.74 -2.11
N VAL A 24 -13.75 -8.46 -2.59
CA VAL A 24 -13.42 -7.17 -3.22
C VAL A 24 -14.09 -7.08 -4.59
N ALA A 25 -14.03 -8.15 -5.39
CA ALA A 25 -14.70 -8.22 -6.70
C ALA A 25 -16.23 -8.02 -6.58
N ASP A 26 -16.86 -8.68 -5.59
CA ASP A 26 -18.28 -8.50 -5.27
C ASP A 26 -18.63 -7.05 -4.92
N ARG A 27 -17.76 -6.35 -4.17
CA ARG A 27 -17.97 -4.93 -3.80
C ARG A 27 -18.03 -4.03 -5.03
N PHE A 28 -17.29 -4.36 -6.07
CA PHE A 28 -17.27 -3.62 -7.33
C PHE A 28 -18.28 -4.16 -8.37
N GLY A 29 -19.02 -5.22 -8.05
CA GLY A 29 -19.97 -5.85 -8.96
C GLY A 29 -19.31 -6.42 -10.22
N MET A 30 -18.08 -6.92 -10.09
CA MET A 30 -17.29 -7.44 -11.21
C MET A 30 -16.88 -8.90 -10.98
N PRO A 31 -16.77 -9.72 -12.05
CA PRO A 31 -16.14 -11.04 -11.94
C PRO A 31 -14.69 -10.90 -11.45
N ARG A 32 -14.26 -11.78 -10.54
CA ARG A 32 -12.87 -11.81 -10.04
C ARG A 32 -11.85 -11.84 -11.18
N ALA A 33 -12.06 -12.67 -12.19
CA ALA A 33 -11.13 -12.79 -13.33
C ALA A 33 -10.94 -11.46 -14.07
N GLU A 34 -12.01 -10.66 -14.22
CA GLU A 34 -11.92 -9.35 -14.84
C GLU A 34 -11.17 -8.36 -13.96
N LEU A 35 -11.39 -8.42 -12.64
CA LEU A 35 -10.65 -7.58 -11.69
C LEU A 35 -9.18 -7.99 -11.59
N ASP A 36 -8.87 -9.29 -11.66
CA ASP A 36 -7.50 -9.82 -11.75
C ASP A 36 -6.78 -9.25 -12.99
N GLU A 37 -7.45 -9.23 -14.15
CA GLU A 37 -6.89 -8.63 -15.38
C GLU A 37 -6.64 -7.12 -15.25
N LEU A 38 -7.55 -6.37 -14.63
CA LEU A 38 -7.36 -4.94 -14.36
C LEU A 38 -6.18 -4.69 -13.41
N VAL A 39 -6.11 -5.46 -12.32
CA VAL A 39 -5.00 -5.39 -11.37
C VAL A 39 -3.68 -5.69 -12.10
N HIS A 40 -3.61 -6.78 -12.84
CA HIS A 40 -2.41 -7.17 -13.60
C HIS A 40 -1.99 -6.09 -14.60
N SER A 41 -2.94 -5.56 -15.37
CA SER A 41 -2.69 -4.53 -16.38
C SER A 41 -2.19 -3.22 -15.77
N SER A 42 -2.74 -2.82 -14.62
CA SER A 42 -2.34 -1.58 -13.93
C SER A 42 -0.86 -1.55 -13.52
N VAL A 43 -0.27 -2.72 -13.28
CA VAL A 43 1.12 -2.87 -12.80
C VAL A 43 2.04 -3.52 -13.83
N ALA A 44 1.56 -3.81 -15.05
CA ALA A 44 2.31 -4.54 -16.07
C ALA A 44 3.61 -3.82 -16.48
N GLN A 45 3.58 -2.48 -16.51
CA GLN A 45 4.71 -1.63 -16.87
C GLN A 45 5.78 -1.48 -15.78
N LEU A 46 5.50 -1.92 -14.55
CA LEU A 46 6.46 -1.83 -13.45
C LEU A 46 7.63 -2.80 -13.65
N ALA A 47 8.85 -2.36 -13.34
CA ALA A 47 10.03 -3.16 -13.64
C ALA A 47 10.21 -4.35 -12.70
N GLN A 48 9.76 -4.24 -11.44
CA GLN A 48 9.89 -5.30 -10.45
C GLN A 48 8.55 -5.98 -10.20
N SER A 49 8.59 -7.24 -9.77
CA SER A 49 7.41 -7.97 -9.29
C SER A 49 7.12 -7.70 -7.80
N HIS A 50 8.14 -7.32 -7.05
CA HIS A 50 8.09 -7.09 -5.61
C HIS A 50 8.74 -5.75 -5.25
N TYR A 51 8.13 -5.07 -4.30
CA TYR A 51 8.59 -3.80 -3.76
C TYR A 51 8.63 -3.86 -2.24
N TYR A 52 9.19 -2.81 -1.66
CA TYR A 52 9.35 -2.66 -0.22
C TYR A 52 8.62 -1.41 0.26
N HIS A 53 7.90 -1.52 1.37
CA HIS A 53 7.38 -0.38 2.12
C HIS A 53 7.87 -0.46 3.55
N TYR A 54 7.75 0.65 4.27
CA TYR A 54 7.89 0.64 5.71
C TYR A 54 6.51 0.57 6.37
N LEU A 55 6.46 -0.05 7.55
CA LEU A 55 5.38 0.07 8.50
C LEU A 55 5.88 0.93 9.66
N ALA A 56 5.26 2.10 9.84
CA ALA A 56 5.23 2.73 11.15
C ALA A 56 4.20 1.95 11.97
N ARG A 57 4.50 1.55 13.20
CA ARG A 57 3.38 1.06 14.02
C ARG A 57 2.48 2.28 14.26
N PRO A 58 1.16 2.13 14.26
CA PRO A 58 0.37 3.10 14.97
C PRO A 58 0.87 3.05 16.42
N LYS A 59 1.27 4.20 16.98
CA LYS A 59 1.37 4.30 18.45
C LYS A 59 0.05 3.75 18.99
N PRO A 60 0.06 2.78 19.93
CA PRO A 60 -1.15 2.52 20.66
C PRO A 60 -1.53 3.84 21.32
N GLN A 61 -2.61 4.46 20.86
CA GLN A 61 -3.26 5.53 21.59
C GLN A 61 -3.78 4.87 22.87
N PHE A 62 -2.93 4.81 23.89
CA PHE A 62 -3.39 4.80 25.26
C PHE A 62 -3.81 6.24 25.58
N ASP A 63 -4.86 6.70 24.91
CA ASP A 63 -5.65 7.81 25.43
C ASP A 63 -6.73 7.14 26.29
N ASP A 64 -6.54 7.26 27.59
CA ASP A 64 -7.58 6.99 28.57
C ASP A 64 -8.86 7.74 28.15
N GLU A 65 -9.99 7.03 28.14
CA GLU A 65 -11.37 7.56 28.04
C GLU A 65 -11.93 7.98 26.65
N LEU A 66 -11.95 7.08 25.65
CA LEU A 66 -12.83 7.27 24.48
C LEU A 66 -13.73 6.05 24.20
N ASP A 67 -15.03 6.31 24.19
CA ASP A 67 -16.15 5.40 23.94
C ASP A 67 -15.89 4.38 22.81
N GLU A 68 -16.15 3.11 23.10
CA GLU A 68 -15.96 1.92 22.25
C GLU A 68 -16.79 1.88 20.94
N ASN A 69 -17.40 2.97 20.47
CA ASN A 69 -18.41 2.88 19.41
C ASN A 69 -18.30 3.85 18.23
N THR A 70 -17.13 4.45 18.00
CA THR A 70 -16.91 5.17 16.74
C THR A 70 -15.53 4.84 16.18
N ALA A 71 -15.47 3.86 15.28
CA ALA A 71 -14.32 3.72 14.38
C ALA A 71 -14.22 5.03 13.60
N ALA A 72 -13.29 5.91 14.00
CA ALA A 72 -13.07 7.17 13.31
C ALA A 72 -12.78 6.87 11.83
N PRO A 73 -13.35 7.63 10.88
CA PRO A 73 -13.11 7.41 9.46
C PRO A 73 -11.61 7.50 9.20
N SER A 74 -11.04 6.41 8.69
CA SER A 74 -9.63 6.32 8.35
C SER A 74 -9.30 7.40 7.31
N LYS A 75 -8.42 8.34 7.67
CA LYS A 75 -8.00 9.41 6.77
C LYS A 75 -7.42 8.82 5.46
N PRO A 76 -7.73 9.42 4.30
CA PRO A 76 -7.10 9.04 3.05
C PRO A 76 -5.57 9.02 3.17
N ARG A 77 -4.94 7.95 2.69
CA ARG A 77 -3.51 7.71 2.78
C ARG A 77 -2.91 7.32 1.44
N HIS A 78 -1.68 7.77 1.22
CA HIS A 78 -0.84 7.37 0.11
C HIS A 78 0.14 6.31 0.60
N VAL A 79 0.36 5.27 -0.19
CA VAL A 79 1.35 4.24 0.10
C VAL A 79 2.52 4.39 -0.85
N VAL A 80 3.73 4.37 -0.31
CA VAL A 80 4.96 4.55 -1.10
C VAL A 80 5.75 3.24 -1.06
N LEU A 81 6.16 2.80 -2.24
CA LEU A 81 6.85 1.55 -2.49
C LEU A 81 8.19 1.80 -3.17
N PHE A 82 9.19 1.02 -2.78
CA PHE A 82 10.59 1.20 -3.19
C PHE A 82 11.18 -0.10 -3.71
N ARG A 83 12.17 0.00 -4.61
CA ARG A 83 12.81 -1.17 -5.23
C ARG A 83 13.72 -1.95 -4.29
N THR A 84 14.24 -1.30 -3.24
CA THR A 84 15.15 -1.90 -2.28
C THR A 84 14.69 -1.63 -0.85
N PRO A 85 15.06 -2.50 0.10
CA PRO A 85 14.77 -2.26 1.51
C PRO A 85 15.52 -1.02 2.05
N ASP A 86 16.72 -0.74 1.53
CA ASP A 86 17.55 0.40 1.94
C ASP A 86 16.93 1.74 1.52
N ASP A 87 16.34 1.78 0.33
CA ASP A 87 15.53 2.91 -0.16
C ASP A 87 14.34 3.17 0.78
N ALA A 88 13.58 2.13 1.11
CA ALA A 88 12.43 2.25 1.99
C ALA A 88 12.81 2.77 3.39
N LEU A 89 13.94 2.29 3.93
CA LEU A 89 14.46 2.73 5.22
C LEU A 89 14.97 4.17 5.17
N SER A 90 15.72 4.52 4.12
CA SER A 90 16.23 5.87 3.90
C SER A 90 15.09 6.89 3.79
N PHE A 91 14.01 6.53 3.08
CA PHE A 91 12.82 7.36 3.00
C PHE A 91 12.16 7.55 4.38
N ALA A 92 11.99 6.48 5.14
CA ALA A 92 11.41 6.53 6.49
C ALA A 92 12.20 7.46 7.43
N GLN A 93 13.53 7.44 7.34
CA GLN A 93 14.38 8.34 8.11
C GLN A 93 14.22 9.81 7.68
N ARG A 94 14.11 10.07 6.37
CA ARG A 94 13.95 11.43 5.82
C ARG A 94 12.63 12.09 6.24
N ILE A 95 11.54 11.33 6.29
CA ILE A 95 10.23 11.83 6.74
C ILE A 95 10.07 11.86 8.27
N ARG A 96 11.13 11.51 9.02
CA ARG A 96 11.19 11.53 10.49
C ARG A 96 10.04 10.78 11.15
N ILE A 97 9.80 9.54 10.76
CA ILE A 97 8.89 8.66 11.50
C ILE A 97 9.44 8.55 12.93
N GLY A 98 8.63 8.92 13.92
CA GLY A 98 9.01 8.92 15.34
C GLY A 98 9.18 7.52 15.96
N GLU A 99 9.20 6.47 15.15
CA GLU A 99 9.28 5.07 15.55
C GLU A 99 10.29 4.32 14.69
N THR A 100 10.75 3.15 15.14
CA THR A 100 11.64 2.29 14.36
C THR A 100 10.89 1.73 13.15
N PRO A 101 11.19 2.18 11.91
CA PRO A 101 10.50 1.68 10.73
C PRO A 101 10.83 0.20 10.51
N ARG A 102 9.81 -0.59 10.19
CA ARG A 102 9.99 -1.99 9.76
C ARG A 102 9.76 -2.11 8.28
N VAL A 103 10.75 -2.60 7.55
CA VAL A 103 10.63 -2.84 6.12
C VAL A 103 9.92 -4.17 5.86
N ARG A 104 8.99 -4.17 4.91
CA ARG A 104 8.25 -5.34 4.44
C ARG A 104 8.24 -5.38 2.93
N SER A 105 8.32 -6.59 2.38
CA SER A 105 8.16 -6.83 0.94
C SER A 105 6.70 -7.14 0.62
N ILE A 106 6.24 -6.68 -0.52
CA ILE A 106 4.90 -6.94 -1.06
C ILE A 106 4.99 -7.07 -2.58
N SER A 107 4.22 -7.98 -3.18
CA SER A 107 4.12 -8.03 -4.64
C SER A 107 3.32 -6.83 -5.15
N ARG A 108 3.65 -6.36 -6.36
CA ARG A 108 2.98 -5.20 -6.97
C ARG A 108 1.47 -5.38 -7.10
N GLU A 109 1.02 -6.57 -7.50
CA GLU A 109 -0.40 -6.91 -7.65
C GLU A 109 -1.10 -6.97 -6.29
N ASN A 110 -0.45 -7.59 -5.30
CA ASN A 110 -1.00 -7.67 -3.95
C ASN A 110 -1.18 -6.27 -3.34
N MET A 111 -0.30 -5.32 -3.65
CA MET A 111 -0.47 -3.94 -3.21
C MET A 111 -1.72 -3.28 -3.82
N ILE A 112 -1.99 -3.50 -5.10
CA ILE A 112 -3.21 -2.97 -5.73
C ILE A 112 -4.46 -3.64 -5.15
N TRP A 113 -4.41 -4.95 -4.90
CA TRP A 113 -5.47 -5.65 -4.17
C TRP A 113 -5.71 -5.06 -2.78
N GLN A 114 -4.64 -4.79 -2.03
CA GLN A 114 -4.74 -4.14 -0.70
C GLN A 114 -5.32 -2.74 -0.82
N MET A 115 -4.91 -1.97 -1.84
CA MET A 115 -5.53 -0.69 -2.15
C MET A 115 -7.02 -0.87 -2.36
N LEU A 116 -7.47 -1.73 -3.27
CA LEU A 116 -8.89 -1.95 -3.56
C LEU A 116 -9.70 -2.43 -2.34
N ASN A 117 -9.11 -3.23 -1.46
CA ASN A 117 -9.77 -3.69 -0.25
C ASN A 117 -9.96 -2.58 0.80
N ASP A 118 -8.95 -1.72 0.96
CA ASP A 118 -8.92 -0.62 1.94
C ASP A 118 -9.20 0.74 1.29
N GLU A 119 -10.40 1.26 1.49
CA GLU A 119 -10.86 2.54 0.93
C GLU A 119 -10.05 3.75 1.40
N ALA A 120 -9.30 3.63 2.50
CA ALA A 120 -8.39 4.69 2.92
C ALA A 120 -7.21 4.84 1.96
N ILE A 121 -6.80 3.78 1.27
CA ILE A 121 -5.69 3.83 0.32
C ILE A 121 -6.23 4.38 -1.00
N VAL A 122 -5.90 5.65 -1.26
CA VAL A 122 -6.37 6.37 -2.46
C VAL A 122 -5.35 6.36 -3.60
N ARG A 123 -4.07 6.14 -3.27
CA ARG A 123 -2.96 6.14 -4.24
C ARG A 123 -1.82 5.25 -3.75
N VAL A 124 -1.22 4.51 -4.67
CA VAL A 124 0.04 3.79 -4.48
C VAL A 124 1.10 4.38 -5.39
N ILE A 125 2.29 4.66 -4.86
CA ILE A 125 3.40 5.28 -5.59
C ILE A 125 4.57 4.31 -5.58
N PHE A 126 4.96 3.83 -6.76
CA PHE A 126 6.12 2.96 -6.98
C PHE A 126 7.31 3.80 -7.41
N PHE A 127 8.39 3.80 -6.64
CA PHE A 127 9.64 4.45 -7.02
C PHE A 127 10.54 3.46 -7.77
N GLU A 128 10.72 3.70 -9.07
CA GLU A 128 11.54 2.90 -9.97
C GLU A 128 13.03 3.31 -9.99
N GLN A 129 13.36 4.45 -9.39
CA GLN A 129 14.72 5.00 -9.32
C GLN A 129 15.22 5.09 -7.87
N PRO A 130 16.56 4.99 -7.64
CA PRO A 130 17.14 5.14 -6.32
C PRO A 130 16.81 6.49 -5.67
N LEU A 131 16.55 6.48 -4.36
CA LEU A 131 16.22 7.69 -3.60
C LEU A 131 17.39 8.66 -3.39
N GLU A 132 18.61 8.24 -3.69
CA GLU A 132 19.83 9.04 -3.55
C GLU A 132 19.77 10.34 -4.36
N GLU A 133 18.97 10.36 -5.43
CA GLU A 133 18.78 11.51 -6.31
C GLU A 133 17.67 12.47 -5.85
N LEU A 134 16.92 12.14 -4.79
CA LEU A 134 15.76 12.92 -4.37
C LEU A 134 16.11 14.05 -3.37
N PRO A 135 15.52 15.25 -3.53
CA PRO A 135 15.80 16.39 -2.65
C PRO A 135 15.40 16.14 -1.20
N THR A 136 16.11 16.79 -0.27
CA THR A 136 15.75 16.78 1.16
C THR A 136 14.52 17.66 1.39
N GLY A 137 13.58 17.22 2.24
CA GLY A 137 12.31 17.94 2.50
C GLY A 137 11.13 17.52 1.62
N LEU A 138 11.04 16.24 1.28
CA LEU A 138 9.95 15.69 0.46
C LEU A 138 8.57 15.93 1.09
N ASN A 139 7.67 16.53 0.32
CA ASN A 139 6.25 16.60 0.65
C ASN A 139 5.54 15.37 0.08
N LEU A 140 4.76 14.65 0.91
CA LEU A 140 4.00 13.47 0.48
C LEU A 140 3.04 13.76 -0.69
N GLN A 141 2.57 15.00 -0.82
CA GLN A 141 1.66 15.42 -1.91
C GLN A 141 2.36 15.49 -3.27
N THR A 142 3.67 15.76 -3.30
CA THR A 142 4.46 15.94 -4.53
C THR A 142 5.31 14.72 -4.88
N LEU A 143 5.16 13.61 -4.15
CA LEU A 143 5.95 12.39 -4.40
C LEU A 143 5.64 11.75 -5.74
N ALA A 144 4.39 11.86 -6.21
CA ALA A 144 3.99 11.34 -7.50
C ALA A 144 4.65 12.09 -8.68
N ASP A 145 5.14 13.31 -8.44
CA ASP A 145 5.75 14.17 -9.46
C ASP A 145 7.27 13.97 -9.56
N LEU A 146 7.84 13.12 -8.69
CA LEU A 146 9.28 12.87 -8.67
C LEU A 146 9.72 11.98 -9.83
N PRO A 147 10.94 12.18 -10.36
CA PRO A 147 11.49 11.31 -11.38
C PRO A 147 11.54 9.86 -10.88
N GLY A 148 11.09 8.94 -11.74
CA GLY A 148 10.99 7.52 -11.41
C GLY A 148 9.79 7.14 -10.54
N ALA A 149 8.93 8.07 -10.13
CA ALA A 149 7.67 7.74 -9.47
C ALA A 149 6.61 7.31 -10.49
N ILE A 150 5.99 6.16 -10.26
CA ILE A 150 4.81 5.69 -10.98
C ILE A 150 3.66 5.64 -9.98
N ALA A 151 2.73 6.57 -10.10
CA ALA A 151 1.54 6.62 -9.27
C ALA A 151 0.39 5.86 -9.94
N ILE A 152 -0.26 5.00 -9.15
CA ILE A 152 -1.50 4.32 -9.53
C ILE A 152 -2.57 4.80 -8.56
N GLU A 153 -3.59 5.48 -9.09
CA GLU A 153 -4.74 5.89 -8.29
C GLU A 153 -5.79 4.78 -8.22
N ARG A 154 -6.50 4.71 -7.10
CA ARG A 154 -7.58 3.74 -6.91
C ARG A 154 -8.62 3.81 -8.04
N ASN A 155 -8.99 5.02 -8.44
CA ASN A 155 -10.00 5.24 -9.47
C ASN A 155 -9.51 4.78 -10.84
N ASP A 156 -8.24 5.02 -11.17
CA ASP A 156 -7.66 4.66 -12.47
C ASP A 156 -7.72 3.15 -12.74
N VAL A 157 -7.45 2.34 -11.70
CA VAL A 157 -7.55 0.87 -11.77
C VAL A 157 -8.96 0.43 -12.17
N LEU A 158 -9.98 1.08 -11.60
CA LEU A 158 -11.39 0.74 -11.84
C LEU A 158 -11.92 1.32 -13.16
N THR A 159 -11.33 2.41 -13.65
CA THR A 159 -11.75 3.08 -14.89
C THR A 159 -10.99 2.65 -16.15
N SER A 160 -9.93 1.84 -16.01
CA SER A 160 -9.14 1.32 -17.15
C SER A 160 -9.95 0.48 -18.15
N ARG A 161 -11.23 0.18 -17.85
CA ARG A 161 -12.25 -0.30 -18.80
C ARG A 161 -12.52 0.64 -20.00
N GLN A 162 -12.12 1.92 -19.95
CA GLN A 162 -12.56 2.94 -20.92
C GLN A 162 -11.57 3.30 -22.04
N ILE A 163 -10.46 2.56 -22.22
CA ILE A 163 -9.51 2.80 -23.32
C ILE A 163 -9.43 1.58 -24.24
#